data_AF-A0A3N5QQA9-F1
#
_entry.id   AF-A0A3N5QQA9-F1
#
_cell.length_a   1.000
_cell.length_b   1.000
_cell.length_c   1.000
_cell.angle_alpha   90.00
_cell.angle_beta   90.00
_cell.angle_gamma   90.00
#
_symmetry.space_group_name_H-M   'P 1'
#
loop_
_entity.id
_entity.type
_entity.pdbx_description
1 polymer ?
#
loop_
_entity_poly.entity_id
_entity_poly.type
_entity_poly.pdbx_seq_one_letter_code
_entity_poly.pdbx_strand_id
1 'polypeptide(L)'
;MNELTKILGAAGTIVEIFPGDHVKIFGTSFSSGNATASKIIVKKQSKDTVVLRGPVEAVSGALITVLDVIIDTGNTGSIPDNGFSLESGGPLTRAEFQSRVSVGDSFDAKGTLLVDSTVNWQSIALGESK
;
A
#
# COMPACT_ATOMS: atom_id res chain seq x y z
N MET A 1 28.91 2.18 19.67
CA MET A 1 27.71 1.33 19.60
C MET A 1 27.45 0.88 21.04
N ASN A 2 26.36 1.32 21.68
CA ASN A 2 26.14 1.06 23.10
C ASN A 2 25.53 -0.34 23.26
N GLU A 3 26.14 -1.22 24.04
CA GLU A 3 25.80 -2.65 24.17
C GLU A 3 24.45 -2.96 24.84
N LEU A 4 23.57 -1.95 25.01
CA LEU A 4 22.37 -2.06 25.85
C LEU A 4 21.09 -2.45 25.10
N THR A 5 20.98 -2.18 23.79
CA THR A 5 19.77 -2.50 23.02
C THR A 5 19.97 -3.76 22.19
N LYS A 6 19.28 -4.83 22.55
CA LYS A 6 19.33 -6.10 21.80
C LYS A 6 18.33 -6.08 20.64
N ILE A 7 18.83 -6.19 19.40
CA ILE A 7 17.98 -6.34 18.21
C ILE A 7 17.89 -7.82 17.86
N LEU A 8 16.67 -8.32 17.63
CA LEU A 8 16.39 -9.72 17.32
C LEU A 8 15.38 -9.84 16.18
N GLY A 9 15.35 -11.01 15.55
CA GLY A 9 14.39 -11.34 14.51
C GLY A 9 14.98 -11.08 13.14
N ALA A 10 14.25 -10.37 12.29
CA ALA A 10 14.56 -10.23 10.88
C ALA A 10 15.56 -9.10 10.54
N ALA A 11 16.15 -8.49 11.56
CA ALA A 11 17.25 -7.52 11.46
C ALA A 11 18.27 -7.83 12.57
N GLY A 12 19.55 -7.70 12.27
CA GLY A 12 20.67 -7.80 13.22
C GLY A 12 21.10 -6.44 13.79
N THR A 13 20.77 -5.35 13.10
CA THR A 13 21.15 -3.98 13.46
C THR A 13 20.02 -2.98 13.21
N ILE A 14 20.15 -1.76 13.73
CA ILE A 14 19.13 -0.69 13.56
C ILE A 14 19.01 -0.24 12.09
N VAL A 15 20.10 -0.32 11.32
CA VAL A 15 20.15 0.11 9.92
C VAL A 15 19.46 -0.87 8.96
N GLU A 16 19.12 -2.07 9.44
CA GLU A 16 18.42 -3.11 8.69
C GLU A 16 16.89 -3.07 8.90
N ILE A 17 16.39 -2.11 9.68
CA ILE A 17 14.97 -1.86 9.91
C ILE A 17 14.50 -0.80 8.92
N PHE A 18 13.55 -1.16 8.06
CA PHE A 18 13.04 -0.28 7.00
C PHE A 18 11.57 0.09 7.24
N PRO A 19 11.06 1.17 6.63
CA PRO A 19 9.63 1.42 6.55
C PRO A 19 8.87 0.16 6.09
N GLY A 20 7.74 -0.13 6.73
CA GLY A 20 6.97 -1.36 6.50
C GLY A 20 7.32 -2.52 7.43
N ASP A 21 8.53 -2.54 8.02
CA ASP A 21 8.87 -3.54 9.03
C ASP A 21 8.05 -3.35 10.30
N HIS A 22 7.63 -4.46 10.90
CA HIS A 22 6.88 -4.44 12.14
C HIS A 22 7.85 -4.64 13.30
N VAL A 23 7.92 -3.66 14.19
CA VAL A 23 8.79 -3.70 15.37
C VAL A 23 7.98 -3.83 16.65
N LYS A 24 8.44 -4.70 17.55
CA LYS A 24 8.01 -4.73 18.96
C LYS A 24 9.17 -4.26 19.82
N ILE A 25 8.99 -3.13 20.49
CA ILE A 25 10.02 -2.51 21.32
C ILE A 25 9.71 -2.76 22.80
N PHE A 26 10.70 -3.21 23.54
CA PHE A 26 10.69 -3.28 24.99
C PHE A 26 11.67 -2.23 25.50
N GLY A 27 11.22 -1.38 26.41
CA GLY A 27 11.99 -0.27 26.91
C GLY A 27 11.28 0.51 28.00
N THR A 28 11.94 1.56 28.47
CA THR A 28 11.37 2.50 29.43
C THR A 28 10.99 3.77 28.69
N SER A 29 9.73 4.17 28.78
CA SER A 29 9.26 5.48 28.32
C SER A 29 9.46 6.53 29.41
N PHE A 30 9.69 7.77 28.99
CA PHE A 30 9.85 8.92 29.87
C PHE A 30 8.74 9.94 29.59
N SER A 31 8.42 10.77 30.58
CA SER A 31 7.38 11.81 30.47
C SER A 31 7.64 12.82 29.35
N SER A 32 8.88 12.91 28.85
CA SER A 32 9.27 13.74 27.71
C SER A 32 8.85 13.18 26.34
N GLY A 33 8.16 12.04 26.28
CA GLY A 33 7.78 11.37 25.02
C GLY A 33 8.88 10.54 24.38
N ASN A 34 10.07 10.47 25.00
CA ASN A 34 11.17 9.63 24.56
C ASN A 34 11.11 8.25 25.20
N ALA A 35 11.66 7.24 24.53
CA ALA A 35 11.82 5.90 25.10
C ALA A 35 13.24 5.38 24.88
N THR A 36 13.80 4.70 25.88
CA THR A 36 15.04 3.95 25.76
C THR A 36 14.72 2.47 25.58
N ALA A 37 15.08 1.91 24.43
CA ALA A 37 14.85 0.50 24.12
C ALA A 37 15.94 -0.40 24.73
N SER A 38 15.54 -1.43 25.47
CA SER A 38 16.44 -2.52 25.88
C SER A 38 16.40 -3.70 24.90
N LYS A 39 15.29 -3.85 24.15
CA LYS A 39 15.13 -4.89 23.15
C LYS A 39 14.20 -4.46 22.03
N ILE A 40 14.57 -4.76 20.79
CA ILE A 40 13.75 -4.57 19.60
C ILE A 40 13.60 -5.92 18.92
N ILE A 41 12.37 -6.39 18.72
CA ILE A 41 12.07 -7.56 17.91
C ILE A 41 11.54 -7.05 16.58
N VAL A 42 12.25 -7.37 15.50
CA VAL A 42 11.92 -6.97 14.14
C VAL A 42 11.31 -8.15 13.42
N LYS A 43 10.15 -7.94 12.82
CA LYS A 43 9.56 -8.85 11.86
C LYS A 43 9.55 -8.12 10.52
N LYS A 44 10.15 -8.72 9.49
CA LYS A 44 10.00 -8.19 8.14
C LYS A 44 8.52 -8.08 7.82
N GLN A 45 8.17 -7.05 7.05
CA GLN A 45 6.90 -7.05 6.36
C GLN A 45 6.76 -8.40 5.65
N SER A 46 5.91 -9.28 6.19
CA SER A 46 5.80 -10.65 5.66
C SER A 46 4.97 -10.70 4.38
N LYS A 47 4.32 -9.57 4.06
CA LYS A 47 3.43 -9.41 2.92
C LYS A 47 3.51 -7.96 2.45
N ASP A 48 4.01 -7.81 1.25
CA ASP A 48 4.08 -6.53 0.57
C ASP A 48 2.74 -6.20 -0.11
N THR A 49 1.72 -7.02 0.11
CA THR A 49 0.38 -6.83 -0.46
C THR A 49 -0.26 -5.56 0.09
N VAL A 50 -0.64 -4.68 -0.83
CA VAL A 50 -1.43 -3.47 -0.58
C VAL A 50 -2.84 -3.70 -1.10
N VAL A 51 -3.83 -3.31 -0.30
CA VAL A 51 -5.23 -3.26 -0.71
C VAL A 51 -5.74 -1.84 -0.44
N LEU A 52 -6.29 -1.19 -1.47
CA LEU A 52 -6.88 0.14 -1.37
C LEU A 52 -8.35 0.04 -1.73
N ARG A 53 -9.21 0.52 -0.83
CA ARG A 53 -10.66 0.54 -1.03
C ARG A 53 -11.22 1.89 -0.63
N GLY A 54 -12.01 2.49 -1.52
CA GLY A 54 -12.63 3.77 -1.27
C GLY A 54 -13.40 4.28 -2.47
N PRO A 55 -14.10 5.41 -2.32
CA PRO A 55 -14.70 6.09 -3.44
C PRO A 55 -13.63 6.73 -4.32
N VAL A 56 -13.90 6.81 -5.62
CA VAL A 56 -13.11 7.65 -6.53
C VAL A 56 -13.36 9.11 -6.20
N GLU A 57 -12.31 9.85 -5.86
CA GLU A 57 -12.36 11.26 -5.46
C GLU A 57 -12.15 12.19 -6.65
N ALA A 58 -11.32 11.78 -7.61
CA ALA A 58 -11.04 12.54 -8.83
C ALA A 58 -10.69 11.62 -10.00
N VAL A 59 -11.04 12.05 -11.21
CA VAL A 59 -10.67 11.41 -12.47
C VAL A 59 -10.09 12.47 -13.39
N SER A 60 -8.87 12.25 -13.89
CA SER A 60 -8.18 13.14 -14.82
C SER A 60 -7.48 12.33 -15.90
N GLY A 61 -8.19 12.08 -17.01
CA GLY A 61 -7.71 11.19 -18.06
C GLY A 61 -7.57 9.76 -17.53
N ALA A 62 -6.35 9.22 -17.57
CA ALA A 62 -6.06 7.87 -17.07
C ALA A 62 -5.67 7.84 -15.57
N LEU A 63 -5.56 8.99 -14.93
CA LEU A 63 -5.24 9.09 -13.50
C LEU A 63 -6.53 9.16 -12.69
N ILE A 64 -6.62 8.34 -11.65
CA ILE A 64 -7.69 8.41 -10.65
C ILE A 64 -7.10 8.67 -9.27
N THR A 65 -7.87 9.33 -8.41
CA THR A 65 -7.49 9.54 -6.99
C THR A 65 -8.48 8.83 -6.09
N VAL A 66 -7.96 8.06 -5.13
CA VAL A 66 -8.74 7.34 -4.11
C VAL A 66 -8.00 7.44 -2.79
N LEU A 67 -8.61 8.03 -1.75
CA LEU A 67 -8.00 8.28 -0.45
C LEU A 67 -6.65 8.99 -0.56
N ASP A 68 -6.60 10.06 -1.36
CA ASP A 68 -5.38 10.84 -1.69
C ASP A 68 -4.27 10.05 -2.42
N VAL A 69 -4.53 8.81 -2.85
CA VAL A 69 -3.59 8.00 -3.64
C VAL A 69 -3.90 8.14 -5.12
N ILE A 70 -2.92 8.60 -5.90
CA ILE A 70 -3.02 8.68 -7.37
C ILE A 70 -2.66 7.33 -7.98
N ILE A 71 -3.54 6.80 -8.83
CA ILE A 71 -3.35 5.55 -9.55
C ILE A 71 -3.38 5.81 -11.05
N ASP A 72 -2.33 5.39 -11.75
CA ASP A 72 -2.28 5.40 -13.21
C ASP A 72 -2.93 4.15 -13.79
N THR A 73 -4.10 4.32 -14.39
CA THR A 73 -4.84 3.25 -15.09
C THR A 73 -4.49 3.19 -16.58
N GLY A 74 -3.62 4.07 -17.07
CA GLY A 74 -3.18 4.17 -18.45
C GLY A 74 -2.07 3.18 -18.79
N ASN A 75 -1.65 3.16 -20.07
CA ASN A 75 -0.67 2.18 -20.58
C ASN A 75 0.71 2.28 -19.94
N THR A 76 1.01 3.39 -19.26
CA THR A 76 2.23 3.62 -18.48
C THR A 76 2.12 3.12 -17.04
N GLY A 77 0.89 2.89 -16.57
CA GLY A 77 0.61 2.36 -15.25
C GLY A 77 0.97 0.88 -15.14
N SER A 78 1.06 0.41 -13.90
CA SER A 78 1.55 -0.94 -13.62
C SER A 78 0.48 -2.04 -13.76
N ILE A 79 -0.79 -1.66 -13.91
CA ILE A 79 -1.92 -2.58 -13.95
C ILE A 79 -1.90 -3.31 -15.30
N PRO A 80 -1.82 -4.66 -15.32
CA PRO A 80 -1.86 -5.43 -16.56
C PRO A 80 -3.26 -5.39 -17.19
N ASP A 81 -3.38 -5.65 -18.49
CA ASP A 81 -4.65 -5.52 -19.22
C ASP A 81 -5.76 -6.47 -18.72
N ASN A 82 -5.39 -7.61 -18.12
CA ASN A 82 -6.32 -8.54 -17.48
C ASN A 82 -6.62 -8.20 -16.01
N GLY A 83 -6.08 -7.10 -15.49
CA GLY A 83 -6.26 -6.64 -14.11
C GLY A 83 -7.50 -5.80 -13.88
N PHE A 84 -8.26 -5.48 -14.93
CA PHE A 84 -9.43 -4.59 -14.88
C PHE A 84 -10.73 -5.40 -14.77
N SER A 85 -11.61 -5.02 -13.86
CA SER A 85 -12.88 -5.74 -13.63
C SER A 85 -13.97 -4.86 -13.03
N LEU A 86 -15.20 -5.36 -13.05
CA LEU A 86 -16.30 -4.90 -12.21
C LEU A 86 -16.19 -5.58 -10.84
N GLU A 87 -16.63 -4.89 -9.79
CA GLU A 87 -16.71 -5.44 -8.43
C GLU A 87 -17.64 -6.68 -8.37
N SER A 88 -18.61 -6.78 -9.28
CA SER A 88 -19.50 -7.94 -9.46
C SER A 88 -18.82 -9.16 -10.12
N GLY A 89 -17.57 -9.05 -10.57
CA GLY A 89 -16.77 -10.19 -11.08
C GLY A 89 -16.70 -10.33 -12.60
N GLY A 90 -17.08 -9.31 -13.38
CA GLY A 90 -16.90 -9.30 -14.85
C GLY A 90 -15.59 -8.63 -15.27
N PRO A 91 -14.78 -9.20 -16.17
CA PRO A 91 -13.57 -8.52 -16.67
C PRO A 91 -13.94 -7.29 -17.49
N LEU A 92 -13.09 -6.27 -17.44
CA LEU A 92 -13.14 -5.09 -18.28
C LEU A 92 -11.84 -5.00 -19.07
N THR A 93 -11.89 -4.44 -20.27
CA THR A 93 -10.69 -3.88 -20.89
C THR A 93 -10.31 -2.58 -20.19
N ARG A 94 -9.04 -2.18 -20.30
CA ARG A 94 -8.57 -0.88 -19.82
C ARG A 94 -9.41 0.29 -20.34
N ALA A 95 -9.73 0.27 -21.64
CA ALA A 95 -10.54 1.31 -22.27
C ALA A 95 -11.98 1.35 -21.72
N GLU A 96 -12.59 0.18 -21.47
CA GLU A 96 -13.92 0.12 -20.85
C GLU A 96 -13.91 0.59 -19.39
N PHE A 97 -12.86 0.28 -18.63
CA PHE A 97 -12.72 0.80 -17.27
C PHE A 97 -12.65 2.33 -17.29
N GLN A 98 -11.77 2.89 -18.12
CA GLN A 98 -11.53 4.33 -18.22
C GLN A 98 -12.76 5.11 -18.72
N SER A 99 -13.61 4.49 -19.53
CA SER A 99 -14.84 5.14 -20.01
C SER A 99 -16.00 5.10 -19.00
N ARG A 100 -15.91 4.24 -17.97
CA ARG A 100 -16.96 4.06 -16.96
C ARG A 100 -16.65 4.75 -15.64
N VAL A 101 -15.39 4.72 -15.22
CA VAL A 101 -14.97 5.22 -13.92
C VAL A 101 -15.35 6.69 -13.73
N SER A 102 -16.10 6.95 -12.67
CA SER A 102 -16.62 8.26 -12.32
C SER A 102 -16.36 8.58 -10.85
N VAL A 103 -16.31 9.86 -10.53
CA VAL A 103 -16.20 10.31 -9.14
C VAL A 103 -17.41 9.80 -8.34
N GLY A 104 -17.14 9.21 -7.18
CA GLY A 104 -18.14 8.58 -6.31
C GLY A 104 -18.27 7.06 -6.46
N ASP A 105 -17.72 6.47 -7.53
CA ASP A 105 -17.73 5.02 -7.72
C ASP A 105 -16.89 4.31 -6.64
N SER A 106 -17.34 3.12 -6.23
CA SER A 106 -16.56 2.22 -5.39
C SER A 106 -15.36 1.70 -6.17
N PHE A 107 -14.19 1.72 -5.53
CA PHE A 107 -12.95 1.26 -6.12
C PHE A 107 -12.23 0.31 -5.16
N ASP A 108 -11.82 -0.87 -5.66
CA ASP A 108 -10.98 -1.83 -4.95
C ASP A 108 -9.74 -2.13 -5.79
N ALA A 109 -8.55 -1.82 -5.28
CA ALA A 109 -7.28 -2.14 -5.92
C ALA A 109 -6.40 -3.02 -5.05
N LYS A 110 -5.65 -3.90 -5.70
CA LYS A 110 -4.66 -4.77 -5.09
C LYS A 110 -3.33 -4.62 -5.79
N GLY A 111 -2.26 -4.56 -5.02
CA GLY A 111 -0.91 -4.43 -5.53
C GLY A 111 0.13 -4.94 -4.55
N THR A 112 1.38 -4.73 -4.92
CA THR A 112 2.55 -5.06 -4.11
C THR A 112 3.37 -3.80 -3.88
N LEU A 113 3.64 -3.45 -2.63
CA LEU A 113 4.55 -2.40 -2.24
C LEU A 113 5.98 -2.79 -2.64
N LEU A 114 6.63 -1.94 -3.42
CA LEU A 114 8.02 -2.10 -3.82
C LEU A 114 8.95 -1.41 -2.82
N VAL A 115 10.24 -1.75 -2.89
CA VAL A 115 11.28 -1.23 -1.98
C VAL A 115 11.46 0.29 -2.04
N ASP A 116 11.03 0.93 -3.12
CA ASP A 116 11.05 2.38 -3.32
C ASP A 116 9.78 3.08 -2.79
N SER A 117 8.94 2.35 -2.04
CA SER A 117 7.65 2.81 -1.52
C SER A 117 6.59 3.10 -2.59
N THR A 118 6.79 2.66 -3.83
CA THR A 118 5.75 2.67 -4.87
C THR A 118 4.91 1.41 -4.79
N VAL A 119 3.66 1.47 -5.26
CA VAL A 119 2.80 0.28 -5.34
C VAL A 119 2.73 -0.18 -6.78
N ASN A 120 3.16 -1.42 -7.02
CA ASN A 120 2.91 -2.13 -8.26
C ASN A 120 1.49 -2.72 -8.21
N TRP A 121 0.51 -1.97 -8.71
CA TRP A 121 -0.88 -2.40 -8.81
C TRP A 121 -1.03 -3.55 -9.82
N GLN A 122 -1.78 -4.57 -9.43
CA GLN A 122 -1.96 -5.82 -10.18
C GLN A 122 -3.41 -6.02 -10.64
N SER A 123 -4.37 -5.54 -9.85
CA SER A 123 -5.77 -5.59 -10.22
C SER A 123 -6.57 -4.46 -9.60
N ILE A 124 -7.64 -4.08 -10.30
CA ILE A 124 -8.62 -3.09 -9.89
C ILE A 124 -10.03 -3.59 -10.22
N ALA A 125 -10.98 -3.22 -9.37
CA ALA A 125 -12.40 -3.50 -9.54
C ALA A 125 -13.22 -2.23 -9.33
N LEU A 126 -14.14 -1.96 -10.26
CA LEU A 126 -15.06 -0.82 -10.22
C LEU A 126 -16.45 -1.26 -9.75
N GLY A 127 -16.96 -0.63 -8.70
CA GLY A 127 -18.36 -0.68 -8.31
C GLY A 127 -19.05 0.62 -8.69
N GLU A 128 -19.78 0.60 -9.80
CA GLU A 128 -20.49 1.77 -10.32
C GLU A 128 -21.48 2.30 -9.27
N SER A 129 -21.41 3.60 -8.99
CA SER A 129 -22.39 4.30 -8.17
C SER A 129 -23.74 4.32 -8.91
N LYS A 130 -24.82 3.98 -8.18
CA LYS A 130 -26.19 4.00 -8.71
C LYS A 130 -26.76 5.40 -8.80
#